data_AF-A0A9E2D6L6-F1
#
_entry.id   AF-A0A9E2D6L6-F1
#
_cell.length_a   1.000
_cell.length_b   1.000
_cell.length_c   1.000
_cell.angle_alpha   90.00
_cell.angle_beta   90.00
_cell.angle_gamma   90.00
#
_symmetry.space_group_name_H-M   'P 1'
#
loop_
_entity.id
_entity.type
_entity.pdbx_description
1 polymer ?
#
loop_
_entity_poly.entity_id
_entity_poly.type
_entity_poly.pdbx_seq_one_letter_code
_entity_poly.pdbx_strand_id
1 'polypeptide(L)'
;MMLFRILAVVAVVFTGLPDAEAELGPKFYDDAKQGWFWYEEPAPEPEKEEATAPMSRSVPALADYSTEQLWDMHPDDFQDLLMAFQKKAVQRPTEENVHEYLTMQDLARRKAAAYANVASYVIQKYADLDVGREYPVAAPGVIARVKMQKEEISATIRDAAADHALLYFASQDCSYCEEQQQILRYFTDRYGWQIKELDVDTLPGTAARFGILTTPTLLLIARNRPDYIPVASGVVALDELERSLYRSIRLLNGQITPQEYSVYDFQKGGGLDPESVLKKRF
;
A
#
# COMPACT_ATOMS: atom_id res chain seq x y z
N MET A 1 -67.62 -80.18 22.55
CA MET A 1 -67.94 -80.63 23.93
C MET A 1 -66.62 -80.87 24.66
N MET A 2 -66.43 -80.19 25.81
CA MET A 2 -65.46 -80.45 26.92
C MET A 2 -63.94 -80.44 26.61
N LEU A 3 -63.16 -79.44 27.06
CA LEU A 3 -62.63 -79.10 28.41
C LEU A 3 -61.61 -80.11 28.97
N PHE A 4 -60.35 -79.68 29.15
CA PHE A 4 -59.69 -79.62 30.47
C PHE A 4 -58.36 -78.83 30.48
N ARG A 5 -58.07 -78.24 31.64
CA ARG A 5 -56.93 -77.39 32.04
C ARG A 5 -55.65 -78.20 32.34
N ILE A 6 -54.49 -77.52 32.41
CA ILE A 6 -53.52 -77.55 33.54
C ILE A 6 -52.67 -76.26 33.51
N LEU A 7 -52.33 -75.77 34.71
CA LEU A 7 -51.66 -74.52 35.06
C LEU A 7 -50.15 -74.76 35.30
N ALA A 8 -49.26 -73.83 34.94
CA ALA A 8 -47.93 -73.70 35.53
C ALA A 8 -47.43 -72.25 35.48
N VAL A 9 -46.88 -71.81 36.60
CA VAL A 9 -46.53 -70.43 37.00
C VAL A 9 -45.04 -70.17 36.75
N VAL A 10 -44.69 -69.03 36.17
CA VAL A 10 -43.41 -68.34 36.41
C VAL A 10 -43.67 -66.82 36.35
N ALA A 11 -43.58 -66.15 37.49
CA ALA A 11 -43.71 -64.70 37.63
C ALA A 11 -42.32 -64.11 37.93
N VAL A 12 -41.77 -63.33 37.01
CA VAL A 12 -40.57 -62.51 37.22
C VAL A 12 -41.04 -61.16 37.75
N VAL A 13 -40.77 -60.89 39.03
CA VAL A 13 -41.09 -59.62 39.68
C VAL A 13 -39.97 -58.62 39.40
N PHE A 14 -40.32 -57.54 38.72
CA PHE A 14 -39.52 -56.33 38.55
C PHE A 14 -39.30 -55.67 39.92
N THR A 15 -38.07 -55.72 40.44
CA THR A 15 -37.66 -54.90 41.59
C THR A 15 -37.21 -53.53 41.08
N GLY A 16 -37.90 -52.48 41.54
CA GLY A 16 -37.60 -51.08 41.21
C GLY A 16 -36.18 -50.66 41.63
N LEU A 17 -35.54 -49.88 40.76
CA LEU A 17 -34.31 -49.15 41.06
C LEU A 17 -34.64 -47.96 41.98
N PRO A 18 -33.89 -47.75 43.07
CA PRO A 18 -33.95 -46.50 43.83
C PRO A 18 -33.26 -45.36 43.06
N ASP A 19 -33.88 -44.17 43.12
CA ASP A 19 -33.38 -42.90 42.60
C ASP A 19 -31.90 -42.67 42.96
N ALA A 20 -31.08 -42.50 41.93
CA ALA A 20 -29.79 -41.81 42.04
C ALA A 20 -29.96 -40.45 41.36
N GLU A 21 -30.23 -39.43 42.18
CA GLU A 21 -30.11 -38.03 41.78
C GLU A 21 -28.71 -37.81 41.20
N ALA A 22 -28.66 -37.49 39.91
CA ALA A 22 -27.45 -37.00 39.29
C ALA A 22 -27.14 -35.62 39.90
N GLU A 23 -26.20 -35.57 40.83
CA GLU A 23 -25.52 -34.34 41.24
C GLU A 23 -24.91 -33.71 39.97
N LEU A 24 -25.62 -32.72 39.43
CA LEU A 24 -25.13 -31.83 38.39
C LEU A 24 -23.90 -31.11 38.97
N GLY A 25 -22.70 -31.53 38.53
CA GLY A 25 -21.51 -30.70 38.65
C GLY A 25 -21.78 -29.29 38.12
N PRO A 26 -21.02 -28.27 38.59
CA PRO A 26 -21.36 -26.87 38.39
C PRO A 26 -21.63 -26.62 36.92
N LYS A 27 -22.80 -26.05 36.62
CA LYS A 27 -23.25 -25.83 35.25
C LYS A 27 -22.28 -24.83 34.64
N PHE A 28 -21.94 -25.00 33.37
CA PHE A 28 -21.14 -24.05 32.58
C PHE A 28 -21.61 -22.58 32.70
N TYR A 29 -22.85 -22.34 33.14
CA TYR A 29 -23.44 -21.03 33.39
C TYR A 29 -23.32 -20.49 34.82
N ASP A 30 -22.84 -21.28 35.79
CA ASP A 30 -22.59 -20.83 37.16
C ASP A 30 -21.31 -19.97 37.26
N ASP A 31 -20.47 -20.00 36.22
CA ASP A 31 -19.22 -19.25 36.09
C ASP A 31 -19.34 -18.05 35.12
N ALA A 32 -20.49 -17.38 35.13
CA ALA A 32 -20.82 -16.28 34.20
C ALA A 32 -20.01 -14.99 34.40
N LYS A 33 -19.03 -14.98 35.32
CA LYS A 33 -18.19 -13.83 35.65
C LYS A 33 -16.71 -14.08 35.35
N GLN A 34 -16.42 -14.73 34.24
CA GLN A 34 -15.06 -14.89 33.74
C GLN A 34 -14.81 -14.09 32.46
N GLY A 35 -13.56 -13.64 32.28
CA GLY A 35 -13.09 -12.92 31.10
C GLY A 35 -13.01 -11.40 31.23
N TRP A 36 -12.52 -10.74 30.17
CA TRP A 36 -11.99 -9.36 30.12
C TRP A 36 -12.81 -8.23 30.81
N PHE A 37 -14.13 -8.38 30.95
CA PHE A 37 -14.99 -7.39 31.60
C PHE A 37 -15.10 -7.55 33.13
N TRP A 38 -14.69 -8.69 33.66
CA TRP A 38 -14.60 -9.00 35.07
C TRP A 38 -13.12 -8.95 35.43
N TYR A 39 -12.74 -8.11 36.40
CA TYR A 39 -11.34 -7.96 36.82
C TYR A 39 -10.84 -9.25 37.45
N GLU A 40 -10.44 -10.20 36.62
CA GLU A 40 -9.57 -11.31 36.99
C GLU A 40 -8.17 -10.74 37.08
N GLU A 41 -7.63 -10.73 38.30
CA GLU A 41 -6.21 -10.47 38.48
C GLU A 41 -5.46 -11.55 37.69
N PRO A 42 -4.66 -11.16 36.68
CA PRO A 42 -3.90 -12.14 35.93
C PRO A 42 -3.05 -12.94 36.91
N ALA A 43 -2.96 -14.25 36.69
CA ALA A 43 -2.09 -15.11 37.49
C ALA A 43 -0.73 -14.41 37.64
N PRO A 44 -0.18 -14.32 38.87
CA PRO A 44 1.03 -13.56 39.11
C PRO A 44 2.08 -14.04 38.10
N GLU A 45 2.58 -13.12 37.27
CA GLU A 45 3.67 -13.44 36.35
C GLU A 45 4.77 -14.09 37.20
N PRO A 46 5.36 -15.22 36.77
CA PRO A 46 6.52 -15.77 37.45
C PRO A 46 7.50 -14.61 37.61
N GLU A 47 7.97 -14.38 38.84
CA GLU A 47 8.97 -13.35 39.13
C GLU A 47 10.05 -13.47 38.06
N LYS A 48 10.06 -12.50 37.14
CA LYS A 48 11.19 -12.31 36.25
C LYS A 48 12.36 -12.17 37.20
N GLU A 49 13.28 -13.15 37.15
CA GLU A 49 14.61 -13.00 37.73
C GLU A 49 15.01 -11.55 37.51
N GLU A 50 15.21 -10.83 38.61
CA GLU A 50 15.61 -9.43 38.56
C GLU A 50 16.75 -9.33 37.57
N ALA A 51 16.46 -8.74 36.41
CA ALA A 51 17.50 -8.33 35.49
C ALA A 51 18.42 -7.45 36.33
N THR A 52 19.60 -7.98 36.61
CA THR A 52 20.70 -7.28 37.25
C THR A 52 20.67 -5.83 36.78
N ALA A 53 20.59 -4.90 37.74
CA ALA A 53 20.52 -3.46 37.52
C ALA A 53 21.28 -3.06 36.24
N PRO A 54 20.70 -2.25 35.33
CA PRO A 54 21.31 -1.99 34.04
C PRO A 54 22.74 -1.53 34.28
N MET A 55 23.70 -2.31 33.76
CA MET A 55 25.10 -1.92 33.70
C MET A 55 25.11 -0.47 33.26
N SER A 56 25.71 0.41 34.07
CA SER A 56 25.85 1.83 33.77
C SER A 56 26.26 1.92 32.29
N ARG A 57 25.34 2.39 31.43
CA ARG A 57 25.64 2.42 29.99
C ARG A 57 26.87 3.28 29.82
N SER A 58 27.95 2.70 29.29
CA SER A 58 29.19 3.43 29.04
C SER A 58 28.85 4.62 28.16
N VAL A 59 29.05 5.82 28.71
CA VAL A 59 28.80 7.06 28.00
C VAL A 59 29.99 7.28 27.07
N PRO A 60 29.81 7.33 25.74
CA PRO A 60 30.94 7.53 24.83
C PRO A 60 31.55 8.92 25.04
N ALA A 61 32.87 9.01 24.99
CA ALA A 61 33.59 10.27 24.93
C ALA A 61 34.23 10.42 23.56
N LEU A 62 34.22 11.64 22.99
CA LEU A 62 34.80 11.87 21.68
C LEU A 62 36.32 11.64 21.67
N ALA A 63 36.98 11.86 22.82
CA ALA A 63 38.41 11.66 23.01
C ALA A 63 38.86 10.19 22.83
N ASP A 64 37.95 9.22 22.92
CA ASP A 64 38.26 7.80 22.75
C ASP A 64 38.47 7.41 21.28
N TYR A 65 38.15 8.31 20.35
CA TYR A 65 38.17 8.04 18.92
C TYR A 65 39.02 9.07 18.16
N SER A 66 39.84 8.58 17.24
CA SER A 66 40.47 9.43 16.23
C SER A 66 39.52 9.71 15.06
N THR A 67 39.75 10.83 14.37
CA THR A 67 38.97 11.20 13.19
C THR A 67 39.08 10.14 12.09
N GLU A 68 40.25 9.55 11.91
CA GLU A 68 40.52 8.51 10.91
C GLU A 68 39.74 7.23 11.24
N GLN A 69 39.73 6.81 12.51
CA GLN A 69 38.93 5.66 12.94
C GLN A 69 37.45 5.89 12.68
N LEU A 70 36.92 7.06 13.04
CA LEU A 70 35.52 7.40 12.78
C LEU A 70 35.24 7.51 11.28
N TRP A 71 36.21 7.92 10.47
CA TRP A 71 36.09 8.03 9.01
C TRP A 71 36.01 6.67 8.32
N ASP A 72 36.77 5.68 8.76
CA ASP A 72 36.81 4.34 8.15
C ASP A 72 35.90 3.32 8.86
N MET A 73 35.24 3.71 9.95
CA MET A 73 34.27 2.88 10.67
C MET A 73 33.12 2.40 9.77
N HIS A 74 32.67 1.16 10.00
CA HIS A 74 31.52 0.59 9.32
C HIS A 74 30.25 1.47 9.54
N PRO A 75 29.37 1.64 8.54
CA PRO A 75 28.22 2.54 8.65
C PRO A 75 27.30 2.22 9.83
N ASP A 76 27.04 0.94 10.10
CA ASP A 76 26.16 0.51 11.21
C ASP A 76 26.75 0.88 12.58
N ASP A 77 28.04 0.59 12.79
CA ASP A 77 28.74 0.93 14.03
C ASP A 77 28.80 2.45 14.25
N PHE A 78 29.05 3.21 13.17
CA PHE A 78 29.09 4.67 13.20
C PHE A 78 27.70 5.25 13.52
N GLN A 79 26.64 4.67 12.96
CA GLN A 79 25.26 5.07 13.24
C GLN A 79 24.90 4.84 14.71
N ASP A 80 25.24 3.69 15.26
CA ASP A 80 25.01 3.38 16.68
C ASP A 80 25.76 4.34 17.60
N LEU A 81 27.01 4.65 17.27
CA LEU A 81 27.82 5.60 18.02
C LEU A 81 27.24 7.03 17.94
N LEU A 82 26.84 7.49 16.75
CA LEU A 82 26.17 8.78 16.57
C LEU A 82 24.89 8.89 17.40
N MET A 83 24.07 7.83 17.42
CA MET A 83 22.87 7.77 18.26
C MET A 83 23.20 7.77 19.75
N ALA A 84 24.30 7.16 20.17
CA ALA A 84 24.76 7.20 21.56
C ALA A 84 25.16 8.62 21.99
N PHE A 85 25.91 9.35 21.15
CA PHE A 85 26.22 10.77 21.38
C PHE A 85 24.96 11.65 21.40
N GLN A 86 23.99 11.38 20.51
CA GLN A 86 22.71 12.09 20.52
C GLN A 86 21.96 11.87 21.84
N LYS A 87 21.86 10.62 22.30
CA LYS A 87 21.21 10.27 23.56
C LYS A 87 21.91 10.92 24.76
N LYS A 88 23.25 10.97 24.77
CA LYS A 88 24.07 11.68 25.77
C LYS A 88 23.72 13.17 25.82
N ALA A 89 23.68 13.84 24.67
CA ALA A 89 23.33 15.26 24.56
C ALA A 89 21.88 15.55 24.97
N VAL A 90 20.92 14.68 24.61
CA VAL A 90 19.51 14.83 25.01
C VAL A 90 19.32 14.59 26.50
N GLN A 91 19.98 13.58 27.06
CA GLN A 91 19.87 13.26 28.49
C GLN A 91 20.42 14.40 29.36
N ARG A 92 21.52 15.03 28.95
CA ARG A 92 22.14 16.18 29.64
C ARG A 92 22.64 17.19 28.61
N PRO A 93 21.89 18.26 28.33
CA PRO A 93 22.24 19.26 27.32
C PRO A 93 23.28 20.26 27.83
N THR A 94 24.49 19.78 28.11
CA THR A 94 25.66 20.64 28.39
C THR A 94 26.32 21.08 27.09
N GLU A 95 27.07 22.19 27.12
CA GLU A 95 27.83 22.69 25.97
C GLU A 95 28.74 21.60 25.38
N GLU A 96 29.46 20.88 26.23
CA GLU A 96 30.36 19.79 25.84
C GLU A 96 29.63 18.63 25.14
N ASN A 97 28.53 18.13 25.72
CA ASN A 97 27.80 17.00 25.15
C ASN A 97 27.18 17.34 23.80
N VAL A 98 26.66 18.57 23.66
CA VAL A 98 26.12 19.06 22.39
C VAL A 98 27.24 19.26 21.38
N HIS A 99 28.39 19.79 21.78
CA HIS A 99 29.56 19.96 20.92
C HIS A 99 30.06 18.61 20.37
N GLU A 100 30.19 17.59 21.21
CA GLU A 100 30.59 16.24 20.76
C GLU A 100 29.60 15.65 19.76
N TYR A 101 28.30 15.75 20.04
CA TYR A 101 27.27 15.27 19.12
C TYR A 101 27.30 16.02 17.79
N LEU A 102 27.39 17.35 17.82
CA LEU A 102 27.47 18.16 16.59
C LEU A 102 28.75 17.89 15.81
N THR A 103 29.86 17.54 16.48
CA THR A 103 31.10 17.12 15.82
C THR A 103 30.91 15.80 15.08
N MET A 104 30.27 14.82 15.71
CA MET A 104 29.91 13.54 15.07
C MET A 104 28.94 13.75 13.90
N GLN A 105 27.97 14.65 14.04
CA GLN A 105 27.04 15.01 12.98
C GLN A 105 27.76 15.70 11.81
N ASP A 106 28.73 16.58 12.07
CA ASP A 106 29.55 17.21 11.01
C ASP A 106 30.37 16.17 10.25
N LEU A 107 30.92 15.19 10.94
CA LEU A 107 31.64 14.07 10.31
C LEU A 107 30.70 13.25 9.40
N ALA A 108 29.50 12.91 9.87
CA ALA A 108 28.48 12.23 9.06
C ALA A 108 28.13 13.04 7.80
N ARG A 109 27.94 14.36 7.97
CA ARG A 109 27.67 15.30 6.87
C ARG A 109 28.82 15.32 5.85
N ARG A 110 30.08 15.28 6.29
CA ARG A 110 31.26 15.23 5.40
C ARG A 110 31.39 13.90 4.67
N LYS A 111 31.13 12.77 5.33
CA LYS A 111 31.07 11.45 4.68
C LYS A 111 30.01 11.43 3.57
N ALA A 112 28.81 11.95 3.87
CA ALA A 112 27.74 12.07 2.88
C ALA A 112 28.15 12.95 1.68
N ALA A 113 28.85 14.06 1.92
CA ALA A 113 29.37 14.91 0.86
C ALA A 113 30.43 14.20 0.00
N ALA A 114 31.35 13.44 0.62
CA ALA A 114 32.34 12.65 -0.11
C ALA A 114 31.68 11.58 -0.99
N TYR A 115 30.69 10.85 -0.46
CA TYR A 115 29.88 9.90 -1.22
C TYR A 115 29.17 10.58 -2.40
N ALA A 116 28.49 11.71 -2.16
CA ALA A 116 27.76 12.43 -3.20
C ALA A 116 28.67 12.88 -4.36
N ASN A 117 29.89 13.32 -4.06
CA ASN A 117 30.88 13.68 -5.08
C ASN A 117 31.31 12.47 -5.91
N VAL A 118 31.62 11.34 -5.26
CA VAL A 118 32.01 10.11 -5.97
C VAL A 118 30.83 9.56 -6.78
N ALA A 119 29.62 9.54 -6.22
CA ALA A 119 28.41 9.14 -6.92
C ALA A 119 28.17 10.00 -8.17
N SER A 120 28.34 11.32 -8.07
CA SER A 120 28.22 12.22 -9.23
C SER A 120 29.24 11.89 -10.33
N TYR A 121 30.49 11.63 -9.96
CA TYR A 121 31.53 11.18 -10.89
C TYR A 121 31.20 9.82 -11.53
N VAL A 122 30.70 8.87 -10.73
CA VAL A 122 30.30 7.53 -11.20
C VAL A 122 29.14 7.64 -12.19
N ILE A 123 28.09 8.40 -11.89
CA ILE A 123 26.96 8.63 -12.81
C ILE A 123 27.45 9.27 -14.12
N GLN A 124 28.38 10.24 -14.04
CA GLN A 124 28.97 10.84 -15.25
C GLN A 124 29.77 9.84 -16.09
N LYS A 125 30.49 8.90 -15.44
CA LYS A 125 31.31 7.88 -16.10
C LYS A 125 30.46 6.76 -16.70
N TYR A 126 29.39 6.36 -16.02
CA TYR A 126 28.51 5.26 -16.38
C TYR A 126 27.12 5.82 -16.70
N ALA A 127 26.96 6.27 -17.95
CA ALA A 127 25.75 6.95 -18.42
C ALA A 127 24.48 6.09 -18.38
N ASP A 128 24.59 4.77 -18.23
CA ASP A 128 23.47 3.86 -18.04
C ASP A 128 22.82 3.97 -16.65
N LEU A 129 23.51 4.57 -15.67
CA LEU A 129 22.98 4.91 -14.35
C LEU A 129 22.32 6.30 -14.33
N ASP A 130 22.51 7.11 -15.39
CA ASP A 130 21.93 8.44 -15.50
C ASP A 130 20.50 8.38 -16.06
N VAL A 131 19.55 8.96 -15.32
CA VAL A 131 18.15 9.11 -15.73
C VAL A 131 17.89 10.41 -16.51
N GLY A 132 18.92 11.24 -16.70
CA GLY A 132 18.82 12.53 -17.37
C GLY A 132 18.39 12.45 -18.83
N ARG A 133 18.59 11.29 -19.49
CA ARG A 133 18.09 11.03 -20.85
C ARG A 133 16.57 10.96 -20.88
N GLU A 134 15.96 10.29 -19.90
CA GLU A 134 14.50 10.11 -19.80
C GLU A 134 13.80 11.24 -19.03
N TYR A 135 14.50 11.88 -18.09
CA TYR A 135 14.01 12.99 -17.28
C TYR A 135 15.01 14.15 -17.24
N PRO A 136 15.18 14.88 -18.36
CA PRO A 136 16.04 16.05 -18.38
C PRO A 136 15.52 17.14 -17.45
N VAL A 137 16.43 17.75 -16.68
CA VAL A 137 16.14 18.87 -15.76
C VAL A 137 16.38 20.24 -16.38
N ALA A 138 17.15 20.31 -17.47
CA ALA A 138 17.38 21.54 -18.21
C ALA A 138 16.10 22.01 -18.93
N ALA A 139 15.81 23.31 -18.91
CA ALA A 139 14.55 23.86 -19.42
C ALA A 139 14.20 23.43 -20.87
N PRO A 140 15.12 23.43 -21.86
CA PRO A 140 14.80 22.92 -23.20
C PRO A 140 14.40 21.44 -23.20
N GLY A 141 15.05 20.63 -22.36
CA GLY A 141 14.73 19.22 -22.21
C GLY A 141 13.39 19.00 -21.52
N VAL A 142 13.05 19.79 -20.50
CA VAL A 142 11.72 19.76 -19.86
C VAL A 142 10.63 20.08 -20.88
N ILE A 143 10.81 21.12 -21.70
CA ILE A 143 9.85 21.50 -22.74
C ILE A 143 9.67 20.36 -23.77
N ALA A 144 10.78 19.79 -24.25
CA ALA A 144 10.74 18.66 -25.18
C ALA A 144 10.03 17.45 -24.57
N ARG A 145 10.34 17.09 -23.32
CA ARG A 145 9.70 15.99 -22.60
C ARG A 145 8.19 16.20 -22.45
N VAL A 146 7.76 17.38 -22.02
CA VAL A 146 6.32 17.69 -21.87
C VAL A 146 5.59 17.62 -23.21
N LYS A 147 6.24 18.08 -24.30
CA LYS A 147 5.71 17.95 -25.65
C LYS A 147 5.53 16.48 -26.05
N MET A 148 6.57 15.65 -25.89
CA MET A 148 6.50 14.21 -26.17
C MET A 148 5.38 13.52 -25.37
N GLN A 149 5.27 13.80 -24.08
CA GLN A 149 4.20 13.25 -23.23
C GLN A 149 2.81 13.62 -23.73
N LYS A 150 2.56 14.90 -24.08
CA LYS A 150 1.26 15.35 -24.59
C LYS A 150 0.93 14.74 -25.94
N GLU A 151 1.92 14.66 -26.84
CA GLU A 151 1.76 14.06 -28.15
C GLU A 151 1.40 12.58 -28.03
N GLU A 152 2.15 11.82 -27.22
CA GLU A 152 1.92 10.40 -26.96
C GLU A 152 0.55 10.14 -26.34
N ILE A 153 0.20 10.83 -25.25
CA ILE A 153 -1.12 10.73 -24.60
C ILE A 153 -2.23 10.98 -25.62
N SER A 154 -2.14 12.08 -26.37
CA SER A 154 -3.19 12.46 -27.31
C SER A 154 -3.30 11.49 -28.49
N ALA A 155 -2.17 10.90 -28.94
CA ALA A 155 -2.15 9.92 -30.02
C ALA A 155 -2.80 8.61 -29.56
N THR A 156 -2.40 8.07 -28.41
CA THR A 156 -2.99 6.85 -27.85
C THR A 156 -4.51 6.98 -27.65
N ILE A 157 -4.98 8.12 -27.15
CA ILE A 157 -6.43 8.35 -26.98
C ILE A 157 -7.14 8.39 -28.33
N ARG A 158 -6.60 9.10 -29.33
CA ARG A 158 -7.20 9.14 -30.69
C ARG A 158 -7.25 7.75 -31.32
N ASP A 159 -6.16 7.01 -31.26
CA ASP A 159 -6.04 5.70 -31.90
C ASP A 159 -6.97 4.66 -31.27
N ALA A 160 -7.26 4.80 -29.97
CA ALA A 160 -8.14 3.90 -29.24
C ALA A 160 -9.65 4.17 -29.44
N ALA A 161 -10.04 5.31 -30.04
CA ALA A 161 -11.43 5.77 -30.13
C ALA A 161 -12.39 4.80 -30.85
N ALA A 162 -11.89 3.97 -31.77
CA ALA A 162 -12.71 3.02 -32.53
C ALA A 162 -13.11 1.76 -31.73
N ASP A 163 -12.27 1.37 -30.79
CA ASP A 163 -12.35 0.09 -30.06
C ASP A 163 -12.57 0.26 -28.56
N HIS A 164 -12.58 1.49 -28.06
CA HIS A 164 -12.80 1.81 -26.65
C HIS A 164 -13.95 2.79 -26.47
N ALA A 165 -14.59 2.74 -25.31
CA ALA A 165 -15.62 3.69 -24.91
C ALA A 165 -15.51 3.96 -23.40
N LEU A 166 -16.11 5.08 -22.97
CA LEU A 166 -16.27 5.39 -21.56
C LEU A 166 -17.71 5.12 -21.11
N LEU A 167 -17.87 4.46 -19.97
CA LEU A 167 -19.12 4.46 -19.23
C LEU A 167 -19.06 5.57 -18.19
N TYR A 168 -20.06 6.45 -18.18
CA TYR A 168 -20.17 7.56 -17.25
C TYR A 168 -21.35 7.33 -16.31
N PHE A 169 -21.06 6.97 -15.07
CA PHE A 169 -22.07 6.78 -14.03
C PHE A 169 -22.33 8.09 -13.31
N ALA A 170 -23.56 8.57 -13.39
CA ALA A 170 -24.04 9.82 -12.78
C ALA A 170 -25.34 9.57 -11.99
N SER A 171 -25.71 10.52 -11.14
CA SER A 171 -26.98 10.56 -10.42
C SER A 171 -27.63 11.92 -10.65
N GLN A 172 -28.96 12.00 -10.59
CA GLN A 172 -29.68 13.27 -10.76
C GLN A 172 -29.45 14.24 -9.60
N ASP A 173 -29.17 13.73 -8.40
CA ASP A 173 -28.94 14.54 -7.20
C ASP A 173 -27.46 14.90 -6.99
N CYS A 174 -26.63 14.77 -8.03
CA CYS A 174 -25.18 14.94 -7.97
C CYS A 174 -24.72 16.24 -8.65
N SER A 175 -24.49 17.30 -7.86
CA SER A 175 -23.96 18.59 -8.37
C SER A 175 -22.60 18.46 -9.07
N TYR A 176 -21.74 17.57 -8.56
CA TYR A 176 -20.45 17.26 -9.16
C TYR A 176 -20.55 16.62 -10.55
N CYS A 177 -21.66 15.96 -10.86
CA CYS A 177 -21.87 15.29 -12.13
C CYS A 177 -22.13 16.31 -13.26
N GLU A 178 -22.73 17.46 -12.96
CA GLU A 178 -22.90 18.56 -13.91
C GLU A 178 -21.56 19.15 -14.33
N GLU A 179 -20.67 19.39 -13.37
CA GLU A 179 -19.31 19.91 -13.61
C GLU A 179 -18.48 18.93 -14.45
N GLN A 180 -18.52 17.64 -14.09
CA GLN A 180 -17.82 16.60 -14.85
C GLN A 180 -18.36 16.49 -16.28
N GLN A 181 -19.67 16.66 -16.49
CA GLN A 181 -20.27 16.60 -17.83
C GLN A 181 -19.71 17.69 -18.76
N GLN A 182 -19.42 18.89 -18.26
CA GLN A 182 -18.79 19.94 -19.08
C GLN A 182 -17.38 19.55 -19.53
N ILE A 183 -16.59 18.94 -18.65
CA ILE A 183 -15.25 18.43 -18.98
C ILE A 183 -15.33 17.32 -20.03
N LEU A 184 -16.32 16.42 -19.92
CA LEU A 184 -16.54 15.35 -20.88
C LEU A 184 -16.96 15.85 -22.26
N ARG A 185 -17.65 17.00 -22.35
CA ARG A 185 -17.95 17.66 -23.64
C ARG A 185 -16.67 18.09 -24.33
N TYR A 186 -15.77 18.80 -23.62
CA TYR A 186 -14.45 19.17 -24.18
C TYR A 186 -13.65 17.95 -24.63
N PHE A 187 -13.68 16.87 -23.84
CA PHE A 187 -13.01 15.61 -24.21
C PHE A 187 -13.60 15.01 -25.48
N THR A 188 -14.92 14.95 -25.58
CA THR A 188 -15.64 14.40 -26.75
C THR A 188 -15.40 15.25 -28.00
N ASP A 189 -15.44 16.58 -27.88
CA ASP A 189 -15.18 17.50 -28.99
C ASP A 189 -13.74 17.36 -29.50
N ARG A 190 -12.79 17.09 -28.61
CA ARG A 190 -11.36 16.95 -28.95
C ARG A 190 -11.01 15.61 -29.58
N TYR A 191 -11.59 14.51 -29.10
CA TYR A 191 -11.18 13.15 -29.46
C TYR A 191 -12.23 12.33 -30.20
N GLY A 192 -13.49 12.78 -30.26
CA GLY A 192 -14.59 12.04 -30.90
C GLY A 192 -14.96 10.74 -30.19
N TRP A 193 -14.69 10.64 -28.89
CA TRP A 193 -14.91 9.41 -28.12
C TRP A 193 -16.38 9.14 -27.82
N GLN A 194 -16.75 7.87 -27.77
CA GLN A 194 -18.07 7.45 -27.31
C GLN A 194 -18.11 7.40 -25.79
N ILE A 195 -19.03 8.17 -25.21
CA ILE A 195 -19.32 8.15 -23.77
C ILE A 195 -20.78 7.75 -23.58
N LYS A 196 -21.01 6.65 -22.87
CA LYS A 196 -22.34 6.19 -22.50
C LYS A 196 -22.64 6.60 -21.07
N GLU A 197 -23.53 7.57 -20.93
CA GLU A 197 -24.08 7.98 -19.64
C GLU A 197 -25.07 6.94 -19.11
N LEU A 198 -24.94 6.63 -17.82
CA LEU A 198 -25.74 5.68 -17.06
C LEU A 198 -26.13 6.34 -15.73
N ASP A 199 -27.44 6.48 -15.53
CA ASP A 199 -27.99 6.99 -14.29
C ASP A 199 -28.08 5.85 -13.26
N VAL A 200 -27.41 6.03 -12.11
CA VAL A 200 -27.32 5.01 -11.05
C VAL A 200 -28.64 4.78 -10.33
N ASP A 201 -29.52 5.80 -10.29
CA ASP A 201 -30.81 5.75 -9.61
C ASP A 201 -31.83 4.97 -10.45
N THR A 202 -31.75 5.11 -11.77
CA THR A 202 -32.59 4.36 -12.72
C THR A 202 -32.09 2.95 -13.01
N LEU A 203 -30.78 2.70 -12.91
CA LEU A 203 -30.14 1.41 -13.21
C LEU A 203 -29.28 0.87 -12.05
N PRO A 204 -29.83 0.72 -10.83
CA PRO A 204 -29.05 0.35 -9.65
C PRO A 204 -28.39 -1.02 -9.77
N GLY A 205 -29.03 -1.98 -10.45
CA GLY A 205 -28.44 -3.30 -10.70
C GLY A 205 -27.20 -3.25 -11.60
N THR A 206 -27.13 -2.31 -12.55
CA THR A 206 -25.95 -2.11 -13.41
C THR A 206 -24.84 -1.45 -12.62
N ALA A 207 -25.14 -0.40 -11.85
CA ALA A 207 -24.19 0.27 -10.98
C ALA A 207 -23.56 -0.71 -9.97
N ALA A 208 -24.38 -1.54 -9.33
CA ALA A 208 -23.90 -2.58 -8.41
C ALA A 208 -23.00 -3.62 -9.09
N ARG A 209 -23.32 -4.03 -10.33
CA ARG A 209 -22.49 -4.98 -11.09
C ARG A 209 -21.09 -4.46 -11.38
N PHE A 210 -20.95 -3.16 -11.63
CA PHE A 210 -19.66 -2.50 -11.83
C PHE A 210 -19.02 -2.00 -10.52
N GLY A 211 -19.64 -2.27 -9.36
CA GLY A 211 -19.11 -1.86 -8.06
C GLY A 211 -19.08 -0.34 -7.87
N ILE A 212 -20.01 0.40 -8.47
CA ILE A 212 -20.06 1.87 -8.40
C ILE A 212 -20.59 2.30 -7.03
N LEU A 213 -19.71 2.92 -6.24
CA LEU A 213 -20.02 3.43 -4.90
C LEU A 213 -20.20 4.94 -4.85
N THR A 214 -19.63 5.66 -5.82
CA THR A 214 -19.65 7.13 -5.84
C THR A 214 -19.94 7.64 -7.24
N THR A 215 -20.59 8.80 -7.34
CA THR A 215 -20.83 9.51 -8.60
C THR A 215 -20.20 10.90 -8.54
N PRO A 216 -19.62 11.41 -9.64
CA PRO A 216 -19.46 10.76 -10.94
C PRO A 216 -18.39 9.66 -10.92
N THR A 217 -18.58 8.58 -11.70
CA THR A 217 -17.53 7.57 -11.95
C THR A 217 -17.39 7.29 -13.44
N LEU A 218 -16.15 7.23 -13.94
CA LEU A 218 -15.83 6.90 -15.33
C LEU A 218 -15.12 5.55 -15.41
N LEU A 219 -15.63 4.65 -16.24
CA LEU A 219 -14.98 3.37 -16.55
C LEU A 219 -14.57 3.32 -18.03
N LEU A 220 -13.36 2.85 -18.29
CA LEU A 220 -12.93 2.45 -19.62
C LEU A 220 -13.38 1.02 -19.91
N ILE A 221 -13.97 0.82 -21.09
CA ILE A 221 -14.28 -0.50 -21.65
C ILE A 221 -13.64 -0.64 -23.04
N ALA A 222 -13.37 -1.88 -23.43
CA ALA A 222 -12.88 -2.23 -24.76
C ALA A 222 -13.85 -3.16 -25.50
N ARG A 223 -13.93 -3.03 -26.82
CA ARG A 223 -14.73 -3.88 -27.69
C ARG A 223 -14.30 -5.35 -27.52
N ASN A 224 -15.28 -6.23 -27.38
CA ASN A 224 -15.09 -7.68 -27.24
C ASN A 224 -14.26 -8.11 -26.02
N ARG A 225 -14.08 -7.25 -25.01
CA ARG A 225 -13.45 -7.62 -23.74
C ARG A 225 -14.43 -7.42 -22.58
N PRO A 226 -14.50 -8.37 -21.62
CA PRO A 226 -15.31 -8.21 -20.43
C PRO A 226 -14.67 -7.28 -19.39
N ASP A 227 -13.36 -7.05 -19.50
CA ASP A 227 -12.58 -6.27 -18.56
C ASP A 227 -12.87 -4.78 -18.69
N TYR A 228 -12.83 -4.07 -17.56
CA TYR A 228 -13.00 -2.64 -17.47
C TYR A 228 -12.03 -2.05 -16.46
N ILE A 229 -11.69 -0.77 -16.61
CA ILE A 229 -10.77 -0.06 -15.71
C ILE A 229 -11.42 1.25 -15.25
N PRO A 230 -11.52 1.51 -13.94
CA PRO A 230 -11.90 2.82 -13.44
C PRO A 230 -10.88 3.88 -13.85
N VAL A 231 -11.33 4.89 -14.59
CA VAL A 231 -10.49 6.00 -15.07
C VAL A 231 -10.55 7.19 -14.12
N ALA A 232 -11.74 7.44 -13.55
CA ALA A 232 -11.94 8.52 -12.57
C ALA A 232 -13.06 8.15 -11.60
N SER A 233 -12.89 8.59 -10.35
CA SER A 233 -13.90 8.52 -9.29
C SER A 233 -13.98 9.92 -8.67
N GLY A 234 -15.12 10.59 -8.84
CA GLY A 234 -15.27 12.02 -8.57
C GLY A 234 -14.92 12.90 -9.78
N VAL A 235 -14.94 14.21 -9.56
CA VAL A 235 -14.64 15.21 -10.60
C VAL A 235 -13.13 15.27 -10.84
N VAL A 236 -12.72 15.20 -12.11
CA VAL A 236 -11.31 15.27 -12.53
C VAL A 236 -11.12 16.26 -13.67
N ALA A 237 -10.00 16.96 -13.68
CA ALA A 237 -9.64 17.86 -14.79
C ALA A 237 -9.37 17.08 -16.09
N LEU A 238 -9.49 17.77 -17.24
CA LEU A 238 -9.30 17.15 -18.55
C LEU A 238 -7.93 16.49 -18.70
N ASP A 239 -6.87 17.12 -18.20
CA ASP A 239 -5.50 16.61 -18.32
C ASP A 239 -5.25 15.40 -17.43
N GLU A 240 -5.91 15.32 -16.27
CA GLU A 240 -5.91 14.13 -15.43
C GLU A 240 -6.71 12.98 -16.07
N LEU A 241 -7.88 13.27 -16.61
CA LEU A 241 -8.68 12.32 -17.38
C LEU A 241 -7.86 11.74 -18.55
N GLU A 242 -7.20 12.59 -19.34
CA GLU A 242 -6.34 12.18 -20.45
C GLU A 242 -5.20 11.27 -19.97
N ARG A 243 -4.51 11.63 -18.88
CA ARG A 243 -3.42 10.82 -18.33
C ARG A 243 -3.90 9.46 -17.81
N SER A 244 -5.00 9.44 -17.06
CA SER A 244 -5.58 8.21 -16.51
C SER A 244 -6.06 7.29 -17.64
N LEU A 245 -6.71 7.86 -18.65
CA LEU A 245 -7.20 7.13 -19.81
C LEU A 245 -6.06 6.55 -20.65
N TYR A 246 -5.01 7.32 -20.93
CA TYR A 246 -3.81 6.85 -21.63
C TYR A 246 -3.20 5.61 -20.96
N ARG A 247 -3.05 5.63 -19.63
CA ARG A 247 -2.50 4.48 -18.88
C ARG A 247 -3.46 3.30 -18.89
N SER A 248 -4.74 3.56 -18.70
CA SER A 248 -5.80 2.54 -18.69
C SER A 248 -5.91 1.83 -20.05
N ILE A 249 -5.85 2.55 -21.17
CA ILE A 249 -5.85 1.98 -22.53
C ILE A 249 -4.67 1.04 -22.70
N ARG A 250 -3.47 1.49 -22.34
CA ARG A 250 -2.24 0.69 -22.48
C ARG A 250 -2.30 -0.57 -21.64
N LEU A 251 -2.79 -0.46 -20.41
CA LEU A 251 -2.96 -1.61 -19.51
C LEU A 251 -4.01 -2.59 -20.04
N LEU A 252 -5.18 -2.10 -20.45
CA LEU A 252 -6.28 -2.93 -20.96
C LEU A 252 -5.91 -3.66 -22.26
N ASN A 253 -5.10 -3.02 -23.11
CA ASN A 253 -4.56 -3.62 -24.32
C ASN A 253 -3.41 -4.61 -24.07
N GLY A 254 -2.89 -4.70 -22.84
CA GLY A 254 -1.74 -5.54 -22.50
C GLY A 254 -0.40 -5.00 -23.03
N GLN A 255 -0.32 -3.69 -23.28
CA GLN A 255 0.90 -3.01 -23.76
C GLN A 255 1.88 -2.66 -22.62
N ILE A 256 1.39 -2.67 -21.38
CA ILE A 256 2.15 -2.42 -20.15
C ILE A 256 1.66 -3.33 -19.03
N THR A 257 2.52 -3.56 -18.05
CA THR A 257 2.16 -4.18 -16.76
C THR A 257 1.72 -3.11 -15.74
N PRO A 258 1.07 -3.49 -14.62
CA PRO A 258 0.82 -2.56 -13.51
C PRO A 258 2.09 -1.90 -12.95
N GLN A 259 3.25 -2.56 -13.05
CA GLN A 259 4.54 -2.02 -12.65
C GLN A 259 5.01 -0.90 -13.60
N GLU A 260 4.65 -1.00 -14.88
CA GLU A 260 4.95 -0.01 -15.93
C GLU A 260 3.87 1.09 -16.04
N TYR A 261 2.89 1.16 -15.13
CA TYR A 261 1.69 2.01 -15.26
C TYR A 261 1.98 3.50 -15.53
N SER A 262 3.09 4.03 -15.03
CA SER A 262 3.48 5.43 -15.22
C SER A 262 4.54 5.67 -16.30
N VAL A 263 5.04 4.60 -16.95
CA VAL A 263 6.16 4.65 -17.91
C VAL A 263 5.64 5.05 -19.28
N TYR A 264 6.19 6.11 -19.86
CA TYR A 264 5.91 6.50 -21.25
C TYR A 264 6.70 5.64 -22.25
N ASP A 265 6.22 5.52 -23.48
CA ASP A 265 6.87 4.69 -24.50
C ASP A 265 8.30 5.17 -24.81
N PHE A 266 8.56 6.48 -24.81
CA PHE A 266 9.92 7.02 -24.98
C PHE A 266 10.86 6.73 -23.80
N GLN A 267 10.34 6.26 -22.66
CA GLN A 267 11.11 5.93 -21.46
C GLN A 267 11.38 4.42 -21.31
N LYS A 268 10.72 3.58 -22.10
CA LYS A 268 10.90 2.11 -22.07
C LYS A 268 12.36 1.72 -22.30
N GLY A 269 12.85 0.77 -21.50
CA GLY A 269 14.24 0.30 -21.52
C GLY A 269 15.27 1.28 -20.92
N GLY A 270 14.83 2.46 -20.47
CA GLY A 270 15.65 3.46 -19.78
C GLY A 270 15.69 3.27 -18.27
N GLY A 271 16.41 4.16 -17.56
CA GLY A 271 16.56 4.08 -16.11
C GLY A 271 15.27 4.30 -15.30
N LEU A 272 14.20 4.81 -15.94
CA LEU A 272 12.88 5.01 -15.32
C LEU A 272 11.90 3.86 -15.57
N ASP A 273 12.28 2.88 -16.38
CA ASP A 273 11.50 1.68 -16.60
C ASP A 273 11.92 0.63 -15.55
N PRO A 274 11.04 0.26 -14.60
CA PRO A 274 11.38 -0.65 -13.51
C PRO A 274 11.73 -2.06 -14.00
N GLU A 275 11.19 -2.48 -15.14
CA GLU A 275 11.47 -3.81 -15.71
C GLU A 275 12.73 -3.84 -16.58
N SER A 276 13.28 -2.67 -16.94
CA SER A 276 14.47 -2.59 -17.80
C SER A 276 15.69 -3.29 -17.20
N VAL A 277 15.82 -3.29 -15.87
CA VAL A 277 16.93 -3.91 -15.14
C VAL A 277 16.88 -5.43 -15.27
N LEU A 278 15.69 -6.04 -15.28
CA LEU A 278 15.53 -7.49 -15.43
C LEU A 278 15.98 -8.00 -16.81
N LYS A 279 16.01 -7.11 -17.80
CA LYS A 279 16.40 -7.40 -19.19
C LYS A 279 17.89 -7.19 -19.43
N LYS A 280 18.61 -6.51 -18.52
CA LYS A 280 20.06 -6.26 -18.60
C LYS A 280 20.81 -7.26 -17.70
N ARG A 281 21.80 -7.97 -18.25
CA ARG A 281 22.78 -8.72 -17.44
C ARG A 281 23.92 -7.77 -17.07
N PHE A 282 24.26 -7.73 -15.79
CA PHE A 282 25.41 -6.99 -15.25
C PHE A 282 26.74 -7.60 -15.72
#